data_AF-A0A8J8EK30-F1
#
_entry.id   AF-A0A8J8EK30-F1
#
_cell.length_a   1.000
_cell.length_b   1.000
_cell.length_c   1.000
_cell.angle_alpha   90.00
_cell.angle_beta   90.00
_cell.angle_gamma   90.00
#
_symmetry.space_group_name_H-M   'P 1'
#
loop_
_entity.id
_entity.type
_entity.pdbx_description
1 polymer ?
#
loop_
_entity_poly.entity_id
_entity_poly.type
_entity_poly.pdbx_seq_one_letter_code
_entity_poly.pdbx_strand_id
1 'polypeptide(L)'
;KEHEIFIVAGTAEKDEKGKLYNSAVIVGPIGGGYIGKYRKIHLFYREKLFFEPGNLGFHVFNIGIAKIGVMICFDWIFPEAMRTLALKGADIVAHPANLVLPYAPRAMPIRSLENRVFSITANRIGEERGLRFIGMS
;
A
#
# COMPACT_ATOMS: atom_id res chain seq x y z
N LYS A 1 1.82 10.54 -17.17
CA LYS A 1 1.66 10.65 -18.64
C LYS A 1 2.97 11.05 -19.30
N GLU A 2 3.62 12.13 -18.85
CA GLU A 2 4.90 12.59 -19.42
C GLU A 2 6.03 11.56 -19.38
N HIS A 3 6.21 10.85 -18.25
CA HIS A 3 7.34 9.92 -18.08
C HIS A 3 7.02 8.45 -18.42
N GLU A 4 5.81 8.14 -18.90
CA GLU A 4 5.40 6.77 -19.25
C GLU A 4 5.61 5.70 -18.15
N ILE A 5 5.61 6.11 -16.88
CA ILE A 5 5.77 5.21 -15.72
C ILE A 5 4.45 4.87 -15.03
N PHE A 6 4.43 3.75 -14.33
CA PHE A 6 3.40 3.38 -13.36
C PHE A 6 3.77 3.91 -11.97
N ILE A 7 2.79 4.42 -11.23
CA ILE A 7 2.98 4.97 -9.89
C ILE A 7 1.93 4.36 -8.96
N VAL A 8 2.39 3.90 -7.79
CA VAL A 8 1.54 3.59 -6.64
C VAL A 8 1.86 4.59 -5.55
N ALA A 9 0.87 5.36 -5.11
CA ALA A 9 1.07 6.43 -4.14
C ALA A 9 -0.03 6.44 -3.06
N GLY A 10 0.38 6.58 -1.80
CA GLY A 10 -0.54 6.80 -0.69
C GLY A 10 -1.19 8.19 -0.73
N THR A 11 -2.48 8.28 -0.43
CA THR A 11 -3.27 9.52 -0.43
C THR A 11 -4.41 9.44 0.59
N ALA A 12 -4.78 10.60 1.15
CA ALA A 12 -6.01 10.73 1.93
C ALA A 12 -7.18 10.88 0.96
N GLU A 13 -8.00 9.83 0.84
CA GLU A 13 -9.16 9.83 -0.04
C GLU A 13 -10.39 10.38 0.70
N LYS A 14 -11.16 11.24 0.03
CA LYS A 14 -12.53 11.60 0.43
C LYS A 14 -13.50 11.02 -0.59
N ASP A 15 -14.46 10.24 -0.12
CA ASP A 15 -15.50 9.68 -0.99
C ASP A 15 -16.65 10.66 -1.23
N GLU A 16 -17.57 10.28 -2.13
CA GLU A 16 -18.74 11.10 -2.50
C GLU A 16 -19.68 11.38 -1.33
N LYS A 17 -19.66 10.54 -0.29
CA LYS A 17 -20.44 10.69 0.94
C LYS A 17 -19.69 11.49 2.01
N GLY A 18 -18.50 11.99 1.68
CA GLY A 18 -17.64 12.76 2.57
C GLY A 18 -16.84 11.93 3.57
N LYS A 19 -16.88 10.59 3.49
CA LYS A 19 -16.08 9.72 4.35
C LYS A 19 -14.62 9.76 3.92
N LEU A 20 -13.72 9.66 4.89
CA LEU A 20 -12.28 9.67 4.65
C LEU A 20 -11.72 8.25 4.71
N TYR A 21 -10.78 7.94 3.81
CA TYR A 21 -10.03 6.69 3.81
C TYR A 21 -8.54 6.97 3.65
N ASN A 22 -7.72 6.16 4.32
CA ASN A 22 -6.30 6.07 4.02
C ASN A 22 -6.15 5.15 2.80
N SER A 23 -5.79 5.71 1.65
CA SER A 23 -5.85 5.01 0.37
C SER A 23 -4.52 5.02 -0.35
N ALA A 24 -4.39 4.17 -1.37
CA ALA A 24 -3.33 4.24 -2.35
C ALA A 24 -3.96 4.20 -3.74
N VAL A 25 -3.48 5.05 -4.64
CA VAL A 25 -3.90 5.08 -6.04
C VAL A 25 -2.85 4.43 -6.92
N ILE A 26 -3.30 3.76 -7.97
CA ILE A 26 -2.47 3.18 -9.01
C ILE A 26 -2.76 3.95 -10.29
N VAL A 27 -1.74 4.56 -10.85
CA VAL A 27 -1.81 5.34 -12.10
C VAL A 27 -0.72 4.92 -13.06
N GLY A 28 -0.94 5.09 -14.36
CA GLY A 28 0.03 4.69 -15.39
C GLY A 28 -0.36 5.16 -16.78
N PRO A 29 0.38 4.77 -17.83
CA PRO A 29 0.10 5.19 -19.20
C PRO A 29 -1.14 4.51 -19.83
N ILE A 30 -1.63 3.42 -19.24
CA ILE A 30 -2.77 2.64 -19.77
C ILE A 30 -4.10 3.35 -19.49
N GLY A 31 -5.04 3.26 -20.44
CA GLY A 31 -6.47 3.49 -20.19
C GLY A 31 -6.85 4.89 -19.70
N GLY A 32 -6.04 5.92 -20.02
CA GLY A 32 -6.34 7.30 -19.64
C GLY A 32 -5.75 7.76 -18.30
N GLY A 33 -4.92 6.95 -17.63
CA GLY A 33 -4.13 7.41 -16.49
C GLY A 33 -4.45 6.69 -15.19
N TYR A 34 -5.72 6.55 -14.85
CA TYR A 34 -6.16 5.95 -13.59
C TYR A 34 -6.45 4.46 -13.78
N ILE A 35 -5.81 3.62 -12.97
CA ILE A 35 -5.94 2.15 -13.03
C ILE A 35 -6.82 1.65 -11.89
N GLY A 36 -6.67 2.22 -10.70
CA GLY A 36 -7.47 1.81 -9.55
C GLY A 36 -7.00 2.42 -8.24
N LYS A 37 -7.60 1.94 -7.15
CA LYS A 37 -7.26 2.33 -5.80
C LYS A 37 -7.43 1.18 -4.82
N TYR A 38 -6.71 1.28 -3.72
CA TYR A 38 -6.81 0.43 -2.55
C TYR A 38 -7.12 1.31 -1.33
N ARG A 39 -8.01 0.87 -0.44
CA ARG A 39 -8.30 1.50 0.84
C ARG A 39 -7.74 0.63 1.95
N LYS A 40 -6.89 1.19 2.81
CA LYS A 40 -6.19 0.49 3.89
C LYS A 40 -7.17 -0.25 4.79
N ILE A 41 -6.99 -1.56 4.92
CA ILE A 41 -7.88 -2.40 5.72
C ILE A 41 -7.51 -2.27 7.20
N HIS A 42 -6.23 -2.41 7.53
CA HIS A 42 -5.79 -2.43 8.93
C HIS A 42 -5.32 -1.05 9.39
N LEU A 43 -6.25 -0.22 9.85
CA LEU A 43 -5.93 1.11 10.39
C LEU A 43 -5.04 1.03 11.64
N PHE A 44 -4.04 1.92 11.70
CA PHE A 44 -3.03 1.98 12.75
C PHE A 44 -3.28 3.12 13.73
N TYR A 45 -3.30 2.82 15.02
CA TYR A 45 -3.30 3.82 16.09
C TYR A 45 -4.38 4.91 15.88
N ARG A 46 -3.98 6.19 15.81
CA ARG A 46 -4.88 7.34 15.65
C ARG A 46 -5.53 7.46 14.27
N GLU A 47 -5.13 6.66 13.28
CA GLU A 47 -5.82 6.64 11.98
C GLU A 47 -7.33 6.35 12.14
N LYS A 48 -7.69 5.52 13.14
CA LYS A 48 -9.08 5.17 13.48
C LYS A 48 -9.95 6.36 13.91
N LEU A 49 -9.33 7.50 14.24
CA LEU A 49 -10.06 8.73 14.59
C LEU A 49 -10.47 9.54 13.36
N PHE A 50 -9.86 9.27 12.20
CA PHE A 50 -9.99 10.10 11.00
C PHE A 50 -10.51 9.32 9.79
N PHE A 51 -10.10 8.06 9.67
CA PHE A 51 -10.37 7.25 8.49
C PHE A 51 -11.30 6.09 8.83
N GLU A 52 -12.15 5.75 7.88
CA GLU A 52 -12.94 4.52 7.89
C GLU A 52 -12.04 3.34 7.47
N PRO A 53 -12.24 2.13 8.03
CA PRO A 53 -11.57 0.94 7.54
C PRO A 53 -11.89 0.68 6.06
N GLY A 54 -10.89 0.23 5.31
CA GLY A 54 -11.01 -0.05 3.89
C GLY A 54 -12.08 -1.10 3.59
N ASN A 55 -12.92 -0.80 2.60
CA ASN A 55 -14.11 -1.58 2.25
C ASN A 55 -14.07 -2.20 0.84
N LEU A 56 -12.93 -2.10 0.15
CA LEU A 56 -12.75 -2.68 -1.20
C LEU A 56 -12.14 -4.08 -1.11
N GLY A 57 -11.37 -4.36 -0.06
CA GLY A 57 -10.59 -5.59 0.03
C GLY A 57 -9.24 -5.47 -0.68
N PHE A 58 -8.44 -6.54 -0.61
CA PHE A 58 -7.15 -6.62 -1.31
C PHE A 58 -7.37 -6.95 -2.78
N HIS A 59 -6.85 -6.12 -3.69
CA HIS A 59 -6.96 -6.30 -5.14
C HIS A 59 -5.60 -6.35 -5.82
N VAL A 60 -5.59 -6.95 -7.00
CA VAL A 60 -4.42 -7.04 -7.88
C VAL A 60 -4.76 -6.35 -9.20
N PHE A 61 -3.87 -5.48 -9.66
CA PHE A 61 -4.04 -4.67 -10.85
C PHE A 61 -3.06 -5.14 -11.93
N ASN A 62 -3.58 -5.51 -13.10
CA ASN A 62 -2.73 -5.90 -14.22
C ASN A 62 -2.22 -4.65 -14.95
N ILE A 63 -0.90 -4.45 -14.98
CA ILE A 63 -0.24 -3.33 -15.67
C ILE A 63 0.39 -3.76 -17.00
N GLY A 64 0.01 -4.93 -17.53
CA GLY A 64 0.53 -5.50 -18.78
C GLY A 64 1.81 -6.31 -18.56
N ILE A 65 2.83 -5.71 -17.95
CA ILE A 65 4.13 -6.37 -17.69
C ILE A 65 4.19 -7.13 -16.37
N ALA A 66 3.27 -6.85 -15.45
CA ALA A 66 3.19 -7.48 -14.12
C ALA A 66 1.78 -7.30 -13.53
N LYS A 67 1.48 -8.07 -12.48
CA LYS A 67 0.31 -7.92 -11.63
C LYS A 67 0.71 -7.29 -10.29
N ILE A 68 0.22 -6.08 -10.03
CA ILE A 68 0.55 -5.31 -8.83
C ILE A 68 -0.53 -5.50 -7.77
N GLY A 69 -0.16 -6.09 -6.64
CA GLY A 69 -0.93 -6.00 -5.40
C GLY A 69 -0.58 -4.72 -4.64
N VAL A 70 -1.52 -4.22 -3.83
CA VAL A 70 -1.27 -3.02 -2.99
C VAL A 70 -1.71 -3.28 -1.56
N MET A 71 -0.85 -2.93 -0.61
CA MET A 71 -1.15 -2.85 0.82
C MET A 71 -0.49 -1.59 1.40
N ILE A 72 -0.98 -1.06 2.52
CA ILE A 72 -0.49 0.21 3.08
C ILE A 72 0.01 0.01 4.49
N CYS A 73 1.25 0.45 4.75
CA CYS A 73 1.86 0.54 6.06
C CYS A 73 1.49 -0.68 6.95
N PHE A 74 0.74 -0.47 8.03
CA PHE A 74 0.42 -1.48 9.03
C PHE A 74 -0.25 -2.76 8.50
N ASP A 75 -0.76 -2.81 7.27
CA ASP A 75 -1.15 -4.08 6.65
C ASP A 75 -0.01 -5.12 6.64
N TRP A 76 1.27 -4.70 6.61
CA TRP A 76 2.42 -5.62 6.59
C TRP A 76 2.46 -6.61 7.76
N ILE A 77 1.93 -6.21 8.92
CA ILE A 77 2.00 -7.04 10.14
C ILE A 77 1.11 -8.27 10.00
N PHE A 78 0.03 -8.18 9.23
CA PHE A 78 -0.94 -9.24 8.97
C PHE A 78 -0.45 -10.09 7.78
N PRO A 79 0.06 -11.32 7.99
CA PRO A 79 0.46 -12.19 6.88
C PRO A 79 -0.67 -12.43 5.88
N GLU A 80 -1.93 -12.36 6.31
CA GLU A 80 -3.13 -12.48 5.50
C GLU A 80 -3.20 -11.42 4.38
N ALA A 81 -2.64 -10.22 4.61
CA ALA A 81 -2.62 -9.16 3.61
C ALA A 81 -1.76 -9.55 2.41
N MET A 82 -0.49 -9.89 2.65
CA MET A 82 0.44 -10.35 1.61
C MET A 82 -0.06 -11.66 0.98
N ARG A 83 -0.54 -12.60 1.80
CA ARG A 83 -1.04 -13.89 1.34
C ARG A 83 -2.24 -13.73 0.42
N THR A 84 -3.19 -12.86 0.75
CA THR A 84 -4.37 -12.62 -0.08
C THR A 84 -3.99 -12.04 -1.44
N LEU A 85 -3.05 -11.09 -1.48
CA LEU A 85 -2.54 -10.51 -2.73
C LEU A 85 -1.81 -11.58 -3.57
N ALA A 86 -0.98 -12.40 -2.94
CA ALA A 86 -0.27 -13.49 -3.61
C ALA A 86 -1.23 -14.56 -4.17
N LEU A 87 -2.25 -14.97 -3.40
CA LEU A 87 -3.28 -15.91 -3.85
C LEU A 87 -4.12 -15.37 -5.02
N LYS A 88 -4.29 -14.04 -5.09
CA LYS A 88 -4.92 -13.35 -6.23
C LYS A 88 -3.96 -13.17 -7.43
N GLY A 89 -2.73 -13.67 -7.33
CA GLY A 89 -1.74 -13.70 -8.41
C GLY A 89 -0.92 -12.42 -8.54
N ALA A 90 -0.66 -11.70 -7.45
CA ALA A 90 0.30 -10.59 -7.47
C ALA A 90 1.73 -11.09 -7.76
N ASP A 91 2.42 -10.46 -8.71
CA ASP A 91 3.85 -10.67 -8.96
C ASP A 91 4.71 -9.75 -8.08
N ILE A 92 4.18 -8.55 -7.83
CA ILE A 92 4.79 -7.50 -7.00
C ILE A 92 3.72 -6.93 -6.06
N VAL A 93 4.07 -6.69 -4.80
CA VAL A 93 3.25 -5.93 -3.87
C VAL A 93 3.90 -4.57 -3.61
N ALA A 94 3.22 -3.51 -4.04
CA ALA A 94 3.58 -2.14 -3.74
C ALA A 94 3.08 -1.78 -2.33
N HIS A 95 3.97 -1.26 -1.50
CA HIS A 95 3.74 -1.00 -0.09
C HIS A 95 4.14 0.44 0.29
N PRO A 96 3.30 1.45 0.00
CA PRO A 96 3.46 2.78 0.56
C PRO A 96 3.33 2.75 2.09
N ALA A 97 4.30 3.33 2.80
CA ALA A 97 4.40 3.19 4.25
C ALA A 97 4.79 4.48 4.97
N ASN A 98 4.42 4.56 6.25
CA ASN A 98 4.80 5.61 7.20
C ASN A 98 5.20 4.89 8.51
N LEU A 99 6.33 4.18 8.47
CA LEU A 99 6.72 3.25 9.52
C LEU A 99 7.36 3.98 10.70
N VAL A 100 6.86 3.65 11.89
CA VAL A 100 7.39 4.12 13.19
C VAL A 100 7.87 2.95 14.05
N LEU A 101 7.42 1.74 13.75
CA LEU A 101 7.84 0.51 14.42
C LEU A 101 9.05 -0.09 13.68
N PRO A 102 10.07 -0.62 14.38
CA PRO A 102 11.33 -1.05 13.78
C PRO A 102 11.27 -2.41 13.05
N TYR A 103 10.09 -3.03 12.97
CA TYR A 103 9.96 -4.43 12.61
C TYR A 103 9.77 -4.69 11.11
N ALA A 104 9.15 -3.76 10.39
CA ALA A 104 8.79 -3.98 8.98
C ALA A 104 10.01 -4.33 8.10
N PRO A 105 11.19 -3.68 8.22
CA PRO A 105 12.35 -4.04 7.41
C PRO A 105 12.82 -5.49 7.60
N ARG A 106 12.58 -6.08 8.79
CA ARG A 106 12.88 -7.49 9.08
C ARG A 106 11.78 -8.44 8.62
N ALA A 107 10.53 -7.99 8.64
CA ALA A 107 9.37 -8.81 8.30
C ALA A 107 9.11 -8.88 6.79
N MET A 108 9.36 -7.81 6.04
CA MET A 108 9.09 -7.75 4.60
C MET A 108 9.82 -8.83 3.78
N PRO A 109 11.11 -9.15 4.04
CA PRO A 109 11.76 -10.29 3.40
C PRO A 109 11.04 -11.63 3.66
N ILE A 110 10.48 -11.82 4.85
CA ILE A 110 9.71 -13.03 5.20
C ILE A 110 8.38 -13.06 4.45
N ARG A 111 7.67 -11.92 4.37
CA ARG A 111 6.44 -11.74 3.58
C ARG A 111 6.66 -12.08 2.11
N SER A 112 7.79 -11.63 1.54
CA SER A 112 8.20 -11.98 0.18
C SER A 112 8.54 -13.47 0.04
N LEU A 113 9.34 -14.02 0.95
CA LEU A 113 9.78 -15.42 0.90
C LEU A 113 8.60 -16.39 0.98
N GLU A 114 7.70 -16.21 1.95
CA GLU A 114 6.59 -17.14 2.20
C GLU A 114 5.55 -17.14 1.06
N ASN A 115 5.52 -16.08 0.25
CA ASN A 115 4.58 -15.92 -0.86
C ASN A 115 5.22 -16.06 -2.25
N ARG A 116 6.56 -16.05 -2.35
CA ARG A 116 7.32 -15.95 -3.60
C ARG A 116 6.94 -14.74 -4.46
N VAL A 117 6.80 -13.58 -3.80
CA VAL A 117 6.37 -12.32 -4.42
C VAL A 117 7.37 -11.21 -4.08
N PHE A 118 7.67 -10.33 -5.04
CA PHE A 118 8.50 -9.16 -4.77
C PHE A 118 7.72 -8.13 -3.95
N SER A 119 8.37 -7.46 -3.01
CA SER A 119 7.76 -6.35 -2.27
C SER A 119 8.56 -5.07 -2.47
N ILE A 120 7.87 -3.94 -2.67
CA ILE A 120 8.48 -2.61 -2.73
C ILE A 120 7.91 -1.79 -1.58
N THR A 121 8.69 -1.60 -0.51
CA THR A 121 8.30 -0.77 0.63
C THR A 121 8.81 0.64 0.42
N ALA A 122 7.92 1.61 0.25
CA ALA A 122 8.28 3.01 0.09
C ALA A 122 7.91 3.76 1.37
N ASN A 123 8.90 3.95 2.25
CA ASN A 123 8.70 4.66 3.52
C ASN A 123 9.19 6.11 3.46
N ARG A 124 8.60 6.96 4.31
CA ARG A 124 9.09 8.33 4.54
C ARG A 124 10.15 8.39 5.63
N ILE A 125 10.87 9.51 5.66
CA ILE A 125 11.86 9.86 6.68
C ILE A 125 11.44 11.14 7.42
N GLY A 126 12.20 11.49 8.45
CA GLY A 126 12.04 12.73 9.21
C GLY A 126 11.13 12.59 10.43
N GLU A 127 10.82 13.73 11.02
CA GLU A 127 9.94 13.86 12.18
C GLU A 127 8.79 14.81 11.86
N GLU A 128 7.57 14.42 12.23
CA GLU A 128 6.37 15.23 12.04
C GLU A 128 5.56 15.24 13.33
N ARG A 129 5.44 16.43 13.95
CA ARG A 129 4.63 16.68 15.16
C ARG A 129 4.92 15.68 16.29
N GLY A 130 6.20 15.39 16.52
CA GLY A 130 6.68 14.47 17.58
C GLY A 130 6.67 12.99 17.20
N LEU A 131 6.30 12.63 15.97
CA LEU A 131 6.37 11.26 15.45
C LEU A 131 7.54 11.13 14.48
N ARG A 132 8.49 10.24 14.79
CA ARG A 132 9.68 9.99 13.97
C ARG A 132 9.52 8.76 13.09
N PHE A 133 9.77 8.92 11.79
CA PHE A 133 9.72 7.83 10.81
C PHE A 133 11.10 7.20 10.60
N ILE A 134 11.13 5.89 10.44
CA ILE A 134 12.40 5.13 10.46
C ILE A 134 13.13 5.08 9.11
N GLY A 135 12.52 5.51 8.00
CA GLY A 135 13.07 5.29 6.67
C GLY A 135 13.15 3.79 6.33
N MET A 136 14.31 3.31 5.90
CA MET A 136 14.55 1.89 5.57
C MET A 136 13.56 1.34 4.53
N SER A 137 13.37 2.08 3.44
CA SER A 137 12.66 1.61 2.24
C SER A 137 13.37 0.42 1.61
#